data_AF-A0A6A2YEN6-F1
#
_entry.id   AF-A0A6A2YEN6-F1
#
_cell.length_a   1.000
_cell.length_b   1.000
_cell.length_c   1.000
_cell.angle_alpha   90.00
_cell.angle_beta   90.00
_cell.angle_gamma   90.00
#
_symmetry.space_group_name_H-M   'P 1'
#
loop_
_entity.id
_entity.type
_entity.pdbx_description
1 polymer ?
#
loop_
_entity_poly.entity_id
_entity_poly.type
_entity_poly.pdbx_seq_one_letter_code
_entity_poly.pdbx_strand_id
1 'polypeptide(L)'
;MAHFVWLLFLFLSSATACDQCVHQSKASFVTSVSAITSGACGYGSSAISLSGENLAAGVSSLYKGGAGCGAGFRIRCKDPKLCGNKGANVVLIDHNYDNQTDFVLGFFALLDMANDGLARDIYKQGIVDVEYKRKPCVFENQNLYVRVEESSQIPYYLQIKLLYQGGQTEIVAIDVAEVGLTTGTP
;
A
#
# COMPACT_ATOMS: atom_id res chain seq x y z
N MET A 1 -25.47 -34.04 13.73
CA MET A 1 -24.00 -33.89 13.83
C MET A 1 -23.39 -33.32 12.55
N ALA A 2 -23.72 -33.79 11.34
CA ALA A 2 -23.14 -33.30 10.08
C ALA A 2 -23.58 -31.86 9.68
N HIS A 3 -24.82 -31.45 9.94
CA HIS A 3 -25.31 -30.11 9.58
C HIS A 3 -24.70 -28.97 10.41
N PHE A 4 -24.33 -29.25 11.66
CA PHE A 4 -23.72 -28.26 12.55
C PHE A 4 -22.27 -27.96 12.15
N VAL A 5 -21.57 -28.96 11.60
CA VAL A 5 -20.21 -28.82 11.06
C VAL A 5 -20.22 -27.96 9.79
N TRP A 6 -21.22 -28.13 8.91
CA TRP A 6 -21.30 -27.35 7.66
C TRP A 6 -21.65 -25.87 7.89
N LEU A 7 -22.51 -25.58 8.88
CA LEU A 7 -22.77 -24.21 9.34
C LEU A 7 -21.51 -23.57 9.96
N LEU A 8 -20.71 -24.33 10.72
CA LEU A 8 -19.42 -23.84 11.23
C LEU A 8 -18.45 -23.47 10.09
N PHE A 9 -18.38 -24.28 9.03
CA PHE A 9 -17.51 -23.99 7.88
C PHE A 9 -17.95 -22.73 7.10
N LEU A 10 -19.26 -22.45 7.00
CA LEU A 10 -19.77 -21.23 6.35
C LEU A 10 -19.48 -19.95 7.15
N PHE A 11 -19.41 -20.01 8.48
CA PHE A 11 -19.06 -18.86 9.33
C PHE A 11 -17.55 -18.58 9.39
N LEU A 12 -16.69 -19.58 9.14
CA LEU A 12 -15.23 -19.36 9.11
C LEU A 12 -14.74 -18.78 7.76
N SER A 13 -15.47 -18.97 6.66
CA SER A 13 -15.03 -18.53 5.33
C SER A 13 -15.06 -17.01 5.11
N SER A 14 -15.80 -16.25 5.94
CA SER A 14 -15.89 -14.79 5.81
C SER A 14 -14.77 -14.03 6.54
N ALA A 15 -13.97 -14.71 7.37
CA ALA A 15 -12.94 -14.06 8.19
C ALA A 15 -11.63 -13.77 7.44
N THR A 16 -11.37 -14.42 6.30
CA THR A 16 -10.03 -14.40 5.66
C THR A 16 -9.93 -13.54 4.39
N ALA A 17 -10.99 -12.86 3.94
CA ALA A 17 -10.94 -12.12 2.67
C ALA A 17 -11.90 -10.91 2.62
N CYS A 18 -11.95 -10.12 3.70
CA CYS A 18 -12.78 -8.92 3.72
C CYS A 18 -11.92 -7.66 3.52
N ASP A 19 -11.71 -7.27 2.27
CA ASP A 19 -11.04 -6.00 1.92
C ASP A 19 -11.75 -4.75 2.47
N GLN A 20 -13.01 -4.88 2.87
CA GLN A 20 -13.82 -3.81 3.45
C GLN A 20 -13.80 -3.79 4.98
N CYS A 21 -13.19 -4.79 5.62
CA CYS A 21 -13.19 -4.90 7.06
C CYS A 21 -12.16 -3.97 7.70
N VAL A 22 -12.47 -3.54 8.91
CA VAL A 22 -11.56 -2.73 9.71
C VAL A 22 -10.65 -3.68 10.49
N HIS A 23 -9.35 -3.54 10.27
CA HIS A 23 -8.30 -4.30 10.93
C HIS A 23 -7.71 -3.47 12.06
N GLN A 24 -7.45 -4.11 13.20
CA GLN A 24 -6.75 -3.51 14.32
C GLN A 24 -5.26 -3.78 14.19
N SER A 25 -4.43 -2.77 14.45
CA SER A 25 -3.00 -2.86 14.18
C SER A 25 -2.20 -1.82 14.98
N LYS A 26 -0.91 -1.75 14.71
CA LYS A 26 0.04 -0.77 15.24
C LYS A 26 0.78 -0.10 14.09
N ALA A 27 1.06 1.19 14.25
CA ALA A 27 1.86 1.97 13.31
C ALA A 27 3.01 2.69 14.04
N SER A 28 4.13 2.82 13.34
CA SER A 28 5.24 3.71 13.70
C SER A 28 5.36 4.85 12.67
N PHE A 29 6.25 5.80 12.92
CA PHE A 29 6.36 7.02 12.12
C PHE A 29 7.78 7.37 11.73
N VAL A 30 7.95 7.92 10.54
CA VAL A 30 9.20 8.54 10.10
C VAL A 30 8.95 9.96 9.62
N THR A 31 9.88 10.86 9.96
CA THR A 31 9.81 12.27 9.57
C THR A 31 10.47 12.53 8.21
N SER A 32 11.33 11.61 7.75
CA SER A 32 12.05 11.76 6.49
C SER A 32 11.30 11.14 5.33
N VAL A 33 10.91 11.97 4.36
CA VAL A 33 10.32 11.51 3.09
C VAL A 33 11.30 10.63 2.31
N SER A 34 12.62 10.92 2.37
CA SER A 34 13.64 10.12 1.68
C SER A 34 13.80 8.72 2.27
N ALA A 35 13.42 8.51 3.52
CA ALA A 35 13.44 7.20 4.16
C ALA A 35 12.41 6.24 3.54
N ILE A 36 11.38 6.75 2.87
CA ILE A 36 10.32 5.92 2.28
C ILE A 36 10.38 5.95 0.74
N THR A 37 10.73 7.07 0.09
CA THR A 37 10.64 7.20 -1.38
C THR A 37 11.59 6.32 -2.19
N SER A 38 12.70 5.84 -1.61
CA SER A 38 13.57 4.82 -2.21
C SER A 38 13.22 3.39 -1.78
N GLY A 39 11.96 3.17 -1.41
CA GLY A 39 11.45 1.93 -0.86
C GLY A 39 11.42 0.75 -1.84
N ALA A 40 11.12 -0.42 -1.31
CA ALA A 40 11.07 -1.72 -1.99
C ALA A 40 10.08 -1.80 -3.17
N CYS A 41 9.17 -0.84 -3.34
CA CYS A 41 8.32 -0.74 -4.54
C CYS A 41 9.02 -0.06 -5.72
N GLY A 42 10.19 0.55 -5.51
CA GLY A 42 11.02 1.12 -6.56
C GLY A 42 10.48 2.40 -7.19
N TYR A 43 9.44 3.04 -6.65
CA TYR A 43 8.84 4.25 -7.25
C TYR A 43 9.79 5.45 -7.31
N GLY A 44 10.80 5.52 -6.44
CA GLY A 44 11.76 6.63 -6.41
C GLY A 44 11.05 7.97 -6.21
N SER A 45 11.45 8.98 -6.99
CA SER A 45 10.81 10.30 -6.96
C SER A 45 9.33 10.27 -7.38
N SER A 46 8.89 9.27 -8.15
CA SER A 46 7.48 9.12 -8.54
C SER A 46 6.58 8.64 -7.39
N ALA A 47 7.13 8.27 -6.23
CA ALA A 47 6.31 7.90 -5.08
C ALA A 47 5.41 9.05 -4.60
N ILE A 48 5.92 10.29 -4.65
CA ILE A 48 5.18 11.49 -4.20
C ILE A 48 3.96 11.74 -5.09
N SER A 49 4.09 11.56 -6.41
CA SER A 49 2.96 11.74 -7.34
C SER A 49 1.89 10.66 -7.20
N LEU A 50 2.23 9.48 -6.65
CA LEU A 50 1.27 8.44 -6.33
C LEU A 50 0.53 8.75 -5.03
N SER A 51 1.23 9.16 -3.98
CA SER A 51 0.64 9.16 -2.64
C SER A 51 0.05 10.50 -2.21
N GLY A 52 0.24 11.59 -2.96
CA GLY A 52 -0.11 12.94 -2.51
C GLY A 52 0.50 13.25 -1.15
N GLU A 53 1.79 12.90 -0.99
CA GLU A 53 2.61 13.05 0.24
C GLU A 53 2.31 12.08 1.40
N ASN A 54 1.19 11.36 1.36
CA ASN A 54 0.81 10.37 2.36
C ASN A 54 1.38 8.97 2.08
N LEU A 55 2.68 8.81 2.34
CA LEU A 55 3.45 7.59 2.09
C LEU A 55 3.36 6.59 3.26
N ALA A 56 3.37 5.29 2.95
CA ALA A 56 3.47 4.23 3.94
C ALA A 56 4.37 3.08 3.48
N ALA A 57 5.13 2.51 4.43
CA ALA A 57 5.66 1.16 4.32
C ALA A 57 4.73 0.20 5.07
N GLY A 58 4.67 -1.07 4.66
CA GLY A 58 3.83 -2.05 5.31
C GLY A 58 4.45 -3.43 5.35
N VAL A 59 4.06 -4.23 6.34
CA VAL A 59 4.62 -5.57 6.59
C VAL A 59 4.41 -6.53 5.42
N SER A 60 5.10 -7.66 5.44
CA SER A 60 5.10 -8.63 4.33
C SER A 60 3.69 -9.09 3.89
N SER A 61 2.73 -9.19 4.82
CA SER A 61 1.33 -9.54 4.49
C SER A 61 0.58 -8.45 3.70
N LEU A 62 1.00 -7.18 3.85
CA LEU A 62 0.48 -6.04 3.10
C LEU A 62 1.29 -5.79 1.82
N TYR A 63 2.61 -5.92 1.88
CA TYR A 63 3.52 -5.77 0.75
C TYR A 63 3.34 -6.87 -0.31
N LYS A 64 3.05 -8.12 0.12
CA LYS A 64 2.73 -9.26 -0.73
C LYS A 64 3.76 -9.50 -1.85
N GLY A 65 5.04 -9.43 -1.51
CA GLY A 65 6.12 -9.60 -2.49
C GLY A 65 6.12 -8.56 -3.62
N GLY A 66 5.54 -7.38 -3.37
CA GLY A 66 5.41 -6.29 -4.35
C GLY A 66 4.01 -6.15 -4.94
N ALA A 67 3.14 -7.16 -4.86
CA ALA A 67 1.77 -7.06 -5.37
C ALA A 67 0.92 -6.02 -4.62
N GLY A 68 1.29 -5.68 -3.38
CA GLY A 68 0.67 -4.62 -2.60
C GLY A 68 1.19 -3.21 -2.91
N CYS A 69 2.23 -3.07 -3.73
CA CYS A 69 2.75 -1.75 -4.10
C CYS A 69 1.67 -0.93 -4.82
N GLY A 70 1.49 0.32 -4.38
CA GLY A 70 0.42 1.19 -4.89
C GLY A 70 -0.94 0.96 -4.23
N ALA A 71 -1.08 -0.02 -3.32
CA ALA A 71 -2.34 -0.26 -2.61
C ALA A 71 -2.68 0.89 -1.65
N GLY A 72 -3.95 1.29 -1.66
CA GLY A 72 -4.48 2.37 -0.85
C GLY A 72 -5.06 1.89 0.46
N PHE A 73 -4.78 2.63 1.54
CA PHE A 73 -5.33 2.37 2.87
C PHE A 73 -5.87 3.64 3.48
N ARG A 74 -6.93 3.49 4.29
CA ARG A 74 -7.32 4.51 5.27
C ARG A 74 -6.95 4.02 6.65
N ILE A 75 -6.15 4.81 7.37
CA ILE A 75 -5.61 4.49 8.69
C ILE A 75 -6.12 5.53 9.69
N ARG A 76 -6.59 5.09 10.85
CA ARG A 76 -7.05 5.97 11.94
C ARG A 76 -6.34 5.58 13.22
N CYS A 77 -5.75 6.56 13.89
CA CYS A 77 -5.26 6.38 15.24
C CYS A 77 -6.42 6.28 16.24
N LYS A 78 -6.24 5.47 17.30
CA LYS A 78 -7.29 5.12 18.25
C LYS A 78 -7.36 5.98 19.52
N ASP A 79 -6.33 6.78 19.83
CA ASP A 79 -6.35 7.64 21.02
C ASP A 79 -7.16 8.92 20.75
N PRO A 80 -8.38 9.07 21.28
CA PRO A 80 -9.23 10.22 20.97
C PRO A 80 -8.70 11.53 21.58
N LYS A 81 -7.74 11.46 22.52
CA LYS A 81 -7.12 12.67 23.09
C LYS A 81 -6.13 13.28 22.12
N LEU A 82 -5.49 12.46 21.29
CA LEU A 82 -4.46 12.89 20.35
C LEU A 82 -4.94 12.92 18.90
N CYS A 83 -5.88 12.06 18.56
CA CYS A 83 -6.20 11.71 17.19
C CYS A 83 -7.59 12.21 16.78
N GLY A 84 -7.68 12.72 15.56
CA GLY A 84 -8.91 13.17 14.95
C GLY A 84 -9.70 12.02 14.32
N ASN A 85 -10.96 12.29 13.96
CA ASN A 85 -11.84 11.28 13.37
C ASN A 85 -11.57 10.97 11.89
N LYS A 86 -10.83 11.84 11.19
CA LYS A 86 -10.60 11.72 9.74
C LYS A 86 -9.66 10.55 9.41
N GLY A 87 -8.53 10.47 10.09
CA GLY A 87 -7.46 9.54 9.75
C GLY A 87 -6.71 9.94 8.48
N ALA A 88 -5.68 9.17 8.15
CA ALA A 88 -4.85 9.36 6.97
C ALA A 88 -5.23 8.41 5.83
N ASN A 89 -5.05 8.91 4.62
CA ASN A 89 -5.24 8.17 3.37
C ASN A 89 -3.86 7.93 2.76
N VAL A 90 -3.34 6.71 2.86
CA VAL A 90 -1.96 6.40 2.48
C VAL A 90 -1.87 5.47 1.29
N VAL A 91 -0.74 5.51 0.60
CA VAL A 91 -0.37 4.55 -0.45
C VAL A 91 0.85 3.77 0.00
N LEU A 92 0.80 2.45 -0.18
CA LEU A 92 1.91 1.57 0.12
C LEU A 92 3.02 1.71 -0.94
N ILE A 93 4.19 2.17 -0.53
CA ILE A 93 5.32 2.44 -1.42
C ILE A 93 6.63 1.78 -0.96
N ASP A 94 6.60 1.06 0.17
CA ASP A 94 7.76 0.38 0.72
C ASP A 94 7.35 -0.85 1.56
N HIS A 95 8.33 -1.68 1.88
CA HIS A 95 8.20 -2.86 2.73
C HIS A 95 8.73 -2.56 4.13
N ASN A 96 7.88 -2.78 5.14
CA ASN A 96 8.30 -2.80 6.52
C ASN A 96 8.83 -4.19 6.90
N TYR A 97 10.11 -4.28 7.24
CA TYR A 97 10.75 -5.53 7.68
C TYR A 97 10.58 -5.80 9.19
N ASP A 98 10.04 -4.85 9.95
CA ASP A 98 9.72 -5.01 11.37
C ASP A 98 8.47 -5.88 11.56
N ASN A 99 8.40 -6.57 12.69
CA ASN A 99 7.24 -7.37 13.12
C ASN A 99 6.40 -6.70 14.22
N GLN A 100 6.82 -5.53 14.72
CA GLN A 100 6.12 -4.83 15.81
C GLN A 100 4.97 -3.94 15.32
N THR A 101 5.03 -3.47 14.08
CA THR A 101 4.06 -2.55 13.49
C THR A 101 3.71 -2.98 12.08
N ASP A 102 2.42 -2.98 11.71
CA ASP A 102 2.06 -3.35 10.34
C ASP A 102 2.39 -2.22 9.36
N PHE A 103 2.49 -0.98 9.85
CA PHE A 103 2.76 0.20 9.04
C PHE A 103 3.86 1.09 9.61
N VAL A 104 4.67 1.65 8.72
CA VAL A 104 5.51 2.82 8.99
C VAL A 104 4.95 3.98 8.17
N LEU A 105 4.54 5.05 8.84
CA LEU A 105 3.81 6.15 8.21
C LEU A 105 4.69 7.40 8.09
N GLY A 106 4.55 8.10 6.96
CA GLY A 106 5.18 9.38 6.74
C GLY A 106 4.59 10.52 7.59
N PHE A 107 5.29 11.65 7.61
CA PHE A 107 4.92 12.82 8.39
C PHE A 107 3.53 13.39 8.05
N PHE A 108 3.13 13.42 6.77
CA PHE A 108 1.81 13.92 6.39
C PHE A 108 0.67 13.01 6.88
N ALA A 109 0.90 11.70 6.91
CA ALA A 109 -0.09 10.76 7.44
C ALA A 109 -0.24 10.91 8.96
N LEU A 110 0.86 11.20 9.66
CA LEU A 110 0.83 11.58 11.07
C LEU A 110 -0.01 12.85 11.28
N LEU A 111 0.19 13.89 10.47
CA LEU A 111 -0.58 15.14 10.55
C LEU A 111 -2.08 14.90 10.32
N ASP A 112 -2.44 14.14 9.30
CA ASP A 112 -3.84 13.84 8.95
C ASP A 112 -4.59 13.05 10.03
N MET A 113 -3.87 12.24 10.81
CA MET A 113 -4.44 11.50 11.94
C MET A 113 -4.54 12.32 13.23
N ALA A 114 -3.74 13.37 13.38
CA ALA A 114 -3.67 14.15 14.61
C ALA A 114 -4.84 15.14 14.75
N ASN A 115 -5.22 15.44 15.99
CA ASN A 115 -5.92 16.69 16.28
C ASN A 115 -4.95 17.88 16.13
N ASP A 116 -5.51 19.07 15.93
CA ASP A 116 -4.75 20.29 15.70
C ASP A 116 -3.67 20.49 16.77
N GLY A 117 -2.41 20.54 16.33
CA GLY A 117 -1.24 20.74 17.19
C GLY A 117 -0.68 19.49 17.89
N LEU A 118 -1.34 18.33 17.81
CA LEU A 118 -0.98 17.13 18.59
C LEU A 118 -0.14 16.08 17.82
N ALA A 119 0.22 16.35 16.57
CA ALA A 119 1.03 15.41 15.77
C ALA A 119 2.37 15.05 16.43
N ARG A 120 3.01 16.01 17.10
CA ARG A 120 4.25 15.76 17.84
C ARG A 120 4.04 14.82 19.03
N ASP A 121 2.88 14.90 19.68
CA ASP A 121 2.56 14.06 20.83
C ASP A 121 2.30 12.62 20.40
N ILE A 122 1.63 12.41 19.26
CA ILE A 122 1.53 11.09 18.62
C ILE A 122 2.93 10.56 18.27
N TYR A 123 3.77 11.37 17.62
CA TYR A 123 5.13 10.96 17.23
C TYR A 123 5.98 10.51 18.44
N LYS A 124 5.86 11.21 19.57
CA LYS A 124 6.57 10.86 20.82
C LYS A 124 6.12 9.53 21.43
N GLN A 125 4.93 9.03 21.12
CA GLN A 125 4.52 7.69 21.55
C GLN A 125 5.32 6.59 20.83
N GLY A 126 5.93 6.90 19.68
CA GLY A 126 6.73 5.97 18.87
C GLY A 126 5.85 4.98 18.11
N ILE A 127 5.18 4.07 18.84
CA ILE A 127 4.24 3.10 18.31
C ILE A 127 2.84 3.43 18.82
N VAL A 128 1.87 3.54 17.92
CA VAL A 128 0.48 3.83 18.27
C VAL A 128 -0.47 2.76 17.76
N ASP A 129 -1.52 2.50 18.54
CA ASP A 129 -2.59 1.61 18.11
C ASP A 129 -3.43 2.31 17.04
N VAL A 130 -3.61 1.64 15.91
CA VAL A 130 -4.36 2.13 14.76
C VAL A 130 -5.43 1.11 14.36
N GLU A 131 -6.39 1.60 13.61
CA GLU A 131 -7.24 0.77 12.77
C GLU A 131 -7.00 1.13 11.31
N TYR A 132 -7.06 0.14 10.41
CA TYR A 132 -6.93 0.37 8.98
C TYR A 132 -7.96 -0.41 8.18
N LYS A 133 -8.23 0.09 6.98
CA LYS A 133 -8.98 -0.64 5.95
C LYS A 133 -8.41 -0.34 4.58
N ARG A 134 -8.50 -1.32 3.68
CA ARG A 134 -8.16 -1.09 2.27
C ARG A 134 -9.16 -0.09 1.68
N LYS A 135 -8.69 0.79 0.80
CA LYS A 135 -9.53 1.71 0.04
C LYS A 135 -9.13 1.69 -1.44
N PRO A 136 -10.03 2.04 -2.35
CA PRO A 136 -9.66 2.32 -3.74
C PRO A 136 -8.67 3.48 -3.82
N CYS A 137 -7.59 3.31 -4.57
CA CYS A 137 -6.73 4.41 -5.01
C CYS A 137 -7.41 5.17 -6.15
N VAL A 138 -7.41 6.50 -6.06
CA VAL A 138 -7.93 7.40 -7.09
C VAL A 138 -6.80 8.35 -7.45
N PHE A 139 -6.32 8.25 -8.68
CA PHE A 139 -5.29 9.13 -9.22
C PHE A 139 -5.99 10.04 -10.25
N GLU A 140 -6.39 11.24 -9.82
CA GLU A 140 -7.15 12.15 -10.67
C GLU A 140 -6.37 12.49 -11.95
N ASN A 141 -7.07 12.42 -13.10
CA ASN A 141 -6.50 12.67 -14.42
C ASN A 141 -5.31 11.78 -14.80
N GLN A 142 -5.15 10.63 -14.14
CA GLN A 142 -4.14 9.62 -14.48
C GLN A 142 -4.81 8.31 -14.88
N ASN A 143 -4.28 7.67 -15.92
CA ASN A 143 -4.59 6.28 -16.26
C ASN A 143 -3.51 5.35 -15.68
N LEU A 144 -3.61 4.04 -15.90
CA LEU A 144 -2.49 3.12 -15.65
C LEU A 144 -1.31 3.48 -16.58
N TYR A 145 -0.11 3.63 -16.03
CA TYR A 145 1.12 3.89 -16.79
C TYR A 145 2.04 2.69 -16.70
N VAL A 146 2.63 2.32 -17.84
CA VAL A 146 3.73 1.36 -17.93
C VAL A 146 4.99 2.13 -18.31
N ARG A 147 5.97 2.16 -17.42
CA ARG A 147 7.26 2.82 -17.65
C ARG A 147 8.35 1.77 -17.85
N VAL A 148 9.15 1.91 -18.90
CA VAL A 148 10.39 1.14 -19.06
C VAL A 148 11.46 1.77 -18.16
N GLU A 149 12.07 0.95 -17.32
CA GLU A 149 13.09 1.39 -16.38
C GLU A 149 14.45 1.50 -17.09
N GLU A 150 15.28 2.45 -16.64
CA GLU A 150 16.60 2.75 -17.20
C GLU A 150 17.58 1.55 -17.13
N SER A 151 17.34 0.64 -16.19
CA SER A 151 18.06 -0.62 -16.04
C SER A 151 17.75 -1.66 -17.12
N SER A 152 16.75 -1.41 -17.99
CA SER A 152 16.45 -2.28 -19.14
C SER A 152 17.62 -2.29 -20.12
N GLN A 153 17.89 -3.45 -20.72
CA GLN A 153 18.99 -3.63 -21.66
C GLN A 153 18.46 -4.28 -22.94
N ILE A 154 18.33 -3.48 -24.00
CA ILE A 154 17.88 -3.98 -25.30
C ILE A 154 18.98 -4.86 -25.92
N PRO A 155 18.66 -6.03 -26.50
CA PRO A 155 17.33 -6.66 -26.61
C PRO A 155 17.01 -7.68 -25.50
N TYR A 156 17.87 -7.89 -24.52
CA TYR A 156 17.84 -9.10 -23.67
C TYR A 156 17.11 -8.95 -22.33
N TYR A 157 16.87 -7.73 -21.87
CA TYR A 157 16.29 -7.48 -20.55
C TYR A 157 15.31 -6.30 -20.59
N LEU A 158 14.06 -6.59 -20.26
CA LEU A 158 13.00 -5.59 -20.10
C LEU A 158 12.62 -5.53 -18.63
N GLN A 159 12.77 -4.35 -18.03
CA GLN A 159 12.24 -4.03 -16.72
C GLN A 159 11.21 -2.91 -16.86
N ILE A 160 10.02 -3.17 -16.34
CA ILE A 160 8.94 -2.19 -16.36
C ILE A 160 8.44 -1.90 -14.95
N LYS A 161 7.84 -0.73 -14.79
CA LYS A 161 7.17 -0.29 -13.58
C LYS A 161 5.77 0.19 -13.91
N LEU A 162 4.83 -0.20 -13.06
CA LEU A 162 3.43 0.18 -13.19
C LEU A 162 3.13 1.30 -12.21
N LEU A 163 2.56 2.39 -12.73
CA LEU A 163 2.20 3.57 -11.96
C LEU A 163 0.70 3.83 -12.09
N TYR A 164 0.11 4.44 -11.06
CA TYR A 164 -1.28 4.90 -11.06
C TYR A 164 -2.32 3.80 -11.32
N GLN A 165 -2.05 2.57 -10.85
CA GLN A 165 -3.06 1.52 -10.87
C GLN A 165 -4.24 1.90 -9.95
N GLY A 166 -5.32 2.37 -10.55
CA GLY A 166 -6.52 2.77 -9.82
C GLY A 166 -7.29 1.60 -9.21
N GLY A 167 -8.17 1.95 -8.27
CA GLY A 167 -9.12 1.03 -7.67
C GLY A 167 -8.56 0.26 -6.49
N GLN A 168 -9.23 -0.84 -6.17
CA GLN A 168 -8.94 -1.73 -5.05
C GLN A 168 -8.58 -3.11 -5.64
N THR A 169 -7.56 -3.15 -6.50
CA THR A 169 -7.10 -4.38 -7.17
C THR A 169 -5.59 -4.52 -7.07
N GLU A 170 -5.07 -5.71 -7.39
CA GLU A 170 -3.63 -6.02 -7.45
C GLU A 170 -3.32 -6.50 -8.87
N ILE A 171 -2.13 -6.18 -9.38
CA ILE A 171 -1.67 -6.72 -10.67
C ILE A 171 -1.05 -8.08 -10.40
N VAL A 172 -1.76 -9.12 -10.85
CA VAL A 172 -1.39 -10.52 -10.59
C VAL A 172 -0.60 -11.17 -11.73
N ALA A 173 -0.64 -10.57 -12.92
CA ALA A 173 0.05 -11.04 -14.10
C ALA A 173 0.32 -9.89 -15.08
N ILE A 174 1.39 -10.02 -15.86
CA ILE A 174 1.74 -9.14 -16.96
C ILE A 174 2.20 -10.05 -18.10
N ASP A 175 1.53 -9.98 -19.24
CA ASP A 175 1.93 -10.68 -20.46
C ASP A 175 2.46 -9.67 -21.47
N VAL A 176 3.55 -10.04 -22.16
CA VAL A 176 4.18 -9.22 -23.20
C VAL A 176 4.18 -10.01 -24.49
N ALA A 177 3.70 -9.40 -25.58
CA ALA A 177 3.69 -9.99 -26.90
C ALA A 177 4.37 -9.05 -27.90
N GLU A 178 5.23 -9.59 -28.74
CA GLU A 178 5.82 -8.86 -29.86
C GLU A 178 4.81 -8.78 -31.01
N VAL A 179 4.58 -7.57 -31.52
CA VAL A 179 3.71 -7.37 -32.68
C VAL A 179 4.55 -7.46 -33.95
N GLY A 180 4.15 -8.33 -34.89
CA GLY A 180 4.73 -8.33 -36.23
C GLY A 180 5.82 -9.37 -36.50
N LEU A 181 5.92 -10.45 -35.71
CA LEU A 181 6.56 -11.67 -36.20
C LEU A 181 5.66 -12.26 -37.30
N THR A 182 5.84 -11.78 -38.53
CA THR A 182 5.49 -12.58 -39.69
C THR A 182 6.32 -13.85 -39.58
N THR A 183 5.65 -14.99 -39.42
CA THR A 183 6.20 -16.28 -39.80
C THR A 183 6.41 -16.26 -41.31
N GLY A 184 7.43 -15.54 -41.77
CA GLY A 184 8.07 -15.76 -43.05
C GLY A 184 9.08 -16.88 -42.87
N THR A 185 8.61 -18.11 -42.84
CA THR A 185 9.41 -19.28 -43.21
C THR A 185 9.79 -19.19 -44.70
N PRO A 186 10.95 -19.73 -45.11
CA PRO A 186 11.31 -21.14 -44.96
C PRO A 186 12.22 -21.44 -43.77
#